data_AF-A0A3N5ZJB2-F1
#
_entry.id   AF-A0A3N5ZJB2-F1
#
_cell.length_a   1.000
_cell.length_b   1.000
_cell.length_c   1.000
_cell.angle_alpha   90.00
_cell.angle_beta   90.00
_cell.angle_gamma   90.00
#
_symmetry.space_group_name_H-M   'P 1'
#
loop_
_entity.id
_entity.type
_entity.pdbx_description
1 polymer ?
#
loop_
_entity_poly.entity_id
_entity_poly.type
_entity_poly.pdbx_seq_one_letter_code
_entity_poly.pdbx_strand_id
1 'polypeptide(L)'
;MESMESVALRAALFEAVSDGILLLEGLLCRLIGYTEDELLGQSARILYTTDEEFERVGQEKYAQIHASGRGTVETRWRRKDGVVLDILLSSSPLDPDDWAKGVTFTALDITVRKQTEAALRARTDQL
;
A
#
# COMPACT_ATOMS: atom_id res chain seq x y z
N MET A 1 -6.10 -28.60 -0.66
CA MET A 1 -5.80 -27.56 -1.67
C MET A 1 -6.39 -26.28 -1.13
N GLU A 2 -5.64 -25.61 -0.24
CA GLU A 2 -6.10 -24.36 0.37
C GLU A 2 -6.11 -23.28 -0.72
N SER A 3 -7.17 -22.45 -0.75
CA SER A 3 -7.32 -21.40 -1.75
C SER A 3 -6.18 -20.39 -1.61
N MET A 4 -5.70 -19.87 -2.74
CA MET A 4 -4.61 -18.89 -2.81
C MET A 4 -4.92 -17.58 -2.03
N GLU A 5 -6.20 -17.33 -1.78
CA GLU A 5 -6.72 -16.29 -0.88
C GLU A 5 -6.34 -16.52 0.59
N SER A 6 -6.29 -17.77 1.05
CA SER A 6 -6.01 -18.15 2.44
C SER A 6 -4.53 -18.04 2.82
N VAL A 7 -3.62 -18.13 1.84
CA VAL A 7 -2.17 -17.95 2.05
C VAL A 7 -1.81 -16.46 2.08
N ALA A 8 -2.45 -15.66 1.21
CA ALA A 8 -2.28 -14.20 1.18
C ALA A 8 -2.76 -13.52 2.48
N LEU A 9 -3.78 -14.09 3.15
CA LEU A 9 -4.37 -13.52 4.37
C LEU A 9 -3.55 -13.75 5.64
N ARG A 10 -2.58 -14.69 5.64
CA ARG A 10 -1.70 -14.96 6.79
C ARG A 10 -0.38 -14.16 6.74
N ALA A 11 0.05 -13.74 5.55
CA ALA A 11 1.32 -13.04 5.35
C ALA A 11 1.24 -11.52 5.55
N ALA A 12 0.05 -10.92 5.50
CA ALA A 12 -0.10 -9.45 5.48
C ALA A 12 0.17 -8.75 6.82
N LEU A 13 0.48 -9.49 7.89
CA LEU A 13 0.39 -8.96 9.25
C LEU A 13 1.53 -9.36 10.20
N PHE A 14 2.35 -10.37 9.87
CA PHE A 14 3.20 -10.99 10.89
C PHE A 14 4.71 -11.10 10.63
N GLU A 15 5.26 -10.65 9.50
CA GLU A 15 6.73 -10.61 9.34
C GLU A 15 7.25 -9.19 9.14
N ALA A 16 7.13 -8.41 10.22
CA ALA A 16 7.93 -7.23 10.49
C ALA A 16 8.97 -7.53 11.60
N VAL A 17 9.79 -8.57 11.43
CA VAL A 17 11.05 -8.79 12.17
C VAL A 17 11.93 -9.60 11.20
N SER A 18 13.04 -9.14 10.63
CA SER A 18 14.22 -8.52 11.23
C SER A 18 14.99 -7.71 10.16
N ASP A 19 15.63 -6.64 10.59
CA ASP A 19 16.47 -5.69 9.83
C ASP A 19 15.73 -4.72 8.89
N GLY A 20 15.17 -3.65 9.48
CA GLY A 20 15.23 -2.34 8.84
C GLY A 20 13.92 -1.64 8.46
N ILE A 21 12.76 -1.99 9.02
CA ILE A 21 11.55 -1.15 8.92
C ILE A 21 11.10 -0.72 10.31
N LEU A 22 11.69 0.37 10.81
CA LEU A 22 11.15 1.13 11.93
C LEU A 22 10.10 2.13 11.38
N LEU A 23 8.96 1.63 10.93
CA LEU A 23 7.74 2.43 10.87
C LEU A 23 6.91 1.98 12.06
N LEU A 24 7.08 2.69 13.19
CA LEU A 24 6.30 2.56 14.42
C LEU A 24 4.92 2.01 14.08
N GLU A 25 4.52 0.85 14.60
CA GLU A 25 3.24 0.17 14.27
C GLU A 25 2.03 1.14 14.34
N GLY A 26 2.12 2.18 15.18
CA GLY A 26 1.14 3.26 15.26
C GLY A 26 1.14 4.29 14.12
N LEU A 27 2.17 4.45 13.31
CA LEU A 27 2.22 5.46 12.23
C LEU A 27 1.32 5.08 11.06
N LEU A 28 1.32 3.80 10.65
CA LEU A 28 0.36 3.34 9.64
C LEU A 28 -1.05 3.49 10.18
N CYS A 29 -1.33 2.98 11.38
CA CYS A 29 -2.63 3.13 12.05
C CYS A 29 -3.10 4.60 12.12
N ARG A 30 -2.21 5.54 12.48
CA ARG A 30 -2.50 6.99 12.43
C ARG A 30 -2.77 7.49 11.02
N LEU A 31 -2.01 7.02 10.03
CA LEU A 31 -2.17 7.41 8.64
C LEU A 31 -3.53 6.95 8.08
N ILE A 32 -3.97 5.72 8.34
CA ILE A 32 -5.22 5.18 7.77
C ILE A 32 -6.44 5.29 8.69
N GLY A 33 -6.23 5.61 9.97
CA GLY A 33 -7.28 5.78 10.97
C GLY A 33 -7.88 4.47 11.50
N TYR A 34 -7.28 3.33 11.19
CA TYR A 34 -7.65 2.02 11.73
C TYR A 34 -6.75 1.66 12.91
N THR A 35 -7.29 0.94 13.87
CA THR A 35 -6.49 0.31 14.93
C THR A 35 -5.84 -0.97 14.40
N GLU A 36 -4.81 -1.44 15.09
CA GLU A 36 -4.14 -2.71 14.75
C GLU A 36 -5.15 -3.86 14.72
N ASP A 37 -5.94 -4.04 15.78
CA ASP A 37 -6.98 -5.07 15.89
C ASP A 37 -7.99 -5.05 14.74
N GLU A 38 -8.31 -3.86 14.21
CA GLU A 38 -9.20 -3.72 13.06
C GLU A 38 -8.54 -4.09 11.73
N LEU A 39 -7.21 -4.06 11.66
CA LEU A 39 -6.44 -4.46 10.48
C LEU A 39 -6.03 -5.93 10.54
N LEU A 40 -5.91 -6.49 11.74
CA LEU A 40 -5.50 -7.89 11.91
C LEU A 40 -6.50 -8.81 11.19
N GLY A 41 -6.01 -9.57 10.21
CA GLY A 41 -6.81 -10.53 9.42
C GLY A 41 -7.70 -9.89 8.35
N GLN A 42 -7.66 -8.57 8.17
CA GLN A 42 -8.37 -7.89 7.09
C GLN A 42 -7.54 -7.88 5.80
N SER A 43 -8.26 -7.88 4.68
CA SER A 43 -7.64 -7.61 3.38
C SER A 43 -7.26 -6.13 3.26
N ALA A 44 -6.11 -5.84 2.64
CA ALA A 44 -5.69 -4.48 2.27
C ALA A 44 -6.74 -3.76 1.40
N ARG A 45 -7.69 -4.51 0.80
CA ARG A 45 -8.85 -3.99 0.07
C ARG A 45 -9.67 -2.97 0.86
N ILE A 46 -9.70 -3.05 2.20
CA ILE A 46 -10.41 -2.10 3.07
C ILE A 46 -9.92 -0.66 2.88
N LEU A 47 -8.67 -0.48 2.45
CA LEU A 47 -8.05 0.82 2.20
C LEU A 47 -8.47 1.43 0.87
N TYR A 48 -9.23 0.75 0.02
CA TYR A 48 -9.58 1.22 -1.32
C TYR A 48 -11.05 1.58 -1.43
N THR A 49 -11.34 2.60 -2.24
CA THR A 49 -12.73 3.02 -2.51
C THR A 49 -13.43 2.09 -3.50
N THR A 50 -12.70 1.53 -4.47
CA THR A 50 -13.24 0.67 -5.54
C THR A 50 -12.40 -0.60 -5.71
N ASP A 51 -13.03 -1.68 -6.19
CA ASP A 51 -12.33 -2.93 -6.54
C ASP A 51 -11.38 -2.71 -7.71
N GLU A 52 -11.80 -1.91 -8.70
CA GLU A 52 -11.01 -1.57 -9.88
C GLU A 52 -9.64 -0.98 -9.52
N GLU A 53 -9.59 -0.02 -8.59
CA GLU A 53 -8.31 0.59 -8.18
C GLU A 53 -7.45 -0.40 -7.40
N PHE A 54 -8.06 -1.23 -6.56
CA PHE A 54 -7.34 -2.28 -5.83
C PHE A 54 -6.72 -3.30 -6.79
N GLU A 55 -7.46 -3.74 -7.79
CA GLU A 55 -7.01 -4.69 -8.81
C GLU A 55 -5.90 -4.09 -9.69
N ARG A 56 -6.09 -2.85 -10.16
CA ARG A 56 -5.10 -2.12 -10.96
C ARG A 56 -3.76 -2.04 -10.22
N VAL A 57 -3.79 -1.64 -8.95
CA VAL A 57 -2.61 -1.53 -8.10
C VAL A 57 -1.95 -2.88 -7.89
N GLY A 58 -2.73 -3.93 -7.63
CA GLY A 58 -2.24 -5.30 -7.51
C GLY A 58 -1.48 -5.73 -8.77
N GLN A 59 -2.12 -5.61 -9.94
CA GLN A 59 -1.55 -6.00 -11.23
C GLN A 59 -0.26 -5.25 -11.54
N GLU A 60 -0.28 -3.92 -11.42
CA GLU A 60 0.89 -3.09 -11.71
C GLU A 60 2.05 -3.37 -10.75
N LYS A 61 1.76 -3.42 -9.45
CA LYS A 61 2.76 -3.69 -8.41
C LYS A 61 3.44 -5.03 -8.63
N TYR A 62 2.66 -6.11 -8.81
CA TYR A 62 3.23 -7.45 -8.97
C TYR A 62 3.98 -7.61 -10.30
N ALA A 63 3.49 -7.00 -11.39
CA ALA A 63 4.23 -6.98 -12.65
C ALA A 63 5.62 -6.35 -12.50
N GLN A 64 5.73 -5.22 -11.78
CA GLN A 64 7.01 -4.57 -11.51
C GLN A 64 7.92 -5.41 -10.62
N ILE A 65 7.35 -6.06 -9.58
CA ILE A 65 8.13 -6.96 -8.71
C ILE A 65 8.69 -8.13 -9.51
N HIS A 66 7.89 -8.76 -10.37
CA HIS A 66 8.38 -9.85 -11.23
C HIS A 66 9.49 -9.39 -12.18
N ALA A 67 9.41 -8.16 -12.68
CA ALA A 67 10.41 -7.63 -13.62
C ALA A 67 11.71 -7.17 -12.94
N SER A 68 11.65 -6.64 -11.72
CA SER A 68 12.76 -5.88 -11.11
C SER A 68 13.02 -6.16 -9.62
N GLY A 69 12.31 -7.11 -9.02
CA GLY A 69 12.40 -7.45 -7.60
C GLY A 69 11.68 -6.47 -6.67
N ARG A 70 11.13 -5.37 -7.20
CA ARG A 70 10.37 -4.36 -6.45
C ARG A 70 9.29 -3.73 -7.32
N GLY A 71 8.23 -3.24 -6.69
CA GLY A 71 7.16 -2.49 -7.35
C GLY A 71 6.91 -1.18 -6.64
N THR A 72 6.63 -0.12 -7.38
CA THR A 72 6.21 1.18 -6.85
C THR A 72 5.08 1.73 -7.70
N VAL A 73 3.97 2.09 -7.04
CA VAL A 73 2.74 2.52 -7.70
C VAL A 73 2.08 3.62 -6.88
N GLU A 74 1.63 4.68 -7.55
CA GLU A 74 0.74 5.66 -6.93
C GLU A 74 -0.68 5.09 -6.86
N THR A 75 -1.31 5.25 -5.71
CA THR A 75 -2.69 4.84 -5.48
C THR A 75 -3.42 5.83 -4.59
N ARG A 76 -4.73 5.66 -4.46
CA ARG A 76 -5.58 6.40 -3.55
C ARG A 76 -6.15 5.49 -2.49
N TRP A 77 -5.79 5.76 -1.24
CA TRP A 77 -6.40 5.10 -0.09
C TRP A 77 -7.51 5.93 0.49
N ARG A 78 -8.50 5.25 1.06
CA ARG A 78 -9.56 5.85 1.86
C ARG A 78 -9.35 5.46 3.33
N ARG A 79 -9.08 6.47 4.15
CA ARG A 79 -9.00 6.33 5.60
C ARG A 79 -10.36 5.92 6.18
N LYS A 80 -10.36 5.44 7.42
CA LYS A 80 -11.58 5.09 8.16
C LYS A 80 -12.57 6.25 8.28
N ASP A 81 -12.09 7.48 8.40
CA ASP A 81 -12.89 8.71 8.47
C ASP A 81 -13.44 9.17 7.09
N GLY A 82 -13.10 8.45 6.02
CA GLY A 82 -13.52 8.74 4.65
C GLY A 82 -12.59 9.68 3.88
N VAL A 83 -11.56 10.26 4.51
CA VAL A 83 -10.57 11.10 3.80
C VAL A 83 -9.78 10.24 2.83
N VAL A 84 -9.61 10.76 1.60
CA VAL A 84 -8.81 10.12 0.57
C VAL A 84 -7.39 10.67 0.61
N LEU A 85 -6.42 9.76 0.63
CA LEU A 85 -4.99 10.05 0.61
C LEU A 85 -4.40 9.58 -0.71
N ASP A 86 -3.53 10.41 -1.30
CA ASP A 86 -2.63 9.95 -2.35
C ASP A 86 -1.43 9.25 -1.71
N ILE A 87 -1.22 7.98 -2.04
CA ILE A 87 -0.18 7.13 -1.46
C ILE A 87 0.77 6.68 -2.57
N LEU A 88 2.07 6.86 -2.35
CA LEU A 88 3.10 6.13 -3.08
C LEU A 88 3.36 4.82 -2.35
N LEU A 89 2.92 3.71 -2.93
CA LEU A 89 3.08 2.37 -2.39
C LEU A 89 4.30 1.71 -3.02
N SER A 90 5.30 1.37 -2.21
CA SER A 90 6.45 0.57 -2.64
C SER A 90 6.38 -0.81 -2.02
N SER A 91 6.73 -1.85 -2.75
CA SER A 91 6.67 -3.23 -2.26
C SER A 91 7.78 -4.10 -2.82
N SER A 92 8.18 -5.10 -2.03
CA SER A 92 9.17 -6.11 -2.38
C SER A 92 8.78 -7.44 -1.77
N PRO A 93 9.18 -8.58 -2.35
CA PRO A 93 8.95 -9.88 -1.75
C PRO A 93 9.74 -9.98 -0.44
N LEU A 94 9.21 -10.71 0.53
CA LEU A 94 9.96 -11.08 1.73
C LEU A 94 11.08 -12.06 1.39
N ASP A 95 10.82 -12.94 0.43
CA ASP A 95 11.79 -13.87 -0.13
C ASP A 95 11.61 -13.92 -1.66
N PRO A 96 12.63 -13.54 -2.45
CA PRO A 96 12.57 -13.58 -3.91
C PRO A 96 12.37 -15.00 -4.47
N ASP A 97 12.80 -16.02 -3.74
CA ASP A 97 12.74 -17.42 -4.16
C ASP A 97 11.47 -18.13 -3.65
N ASP A 98 10.80 -17.55 -2.65
CA ASP A 98 9.56 -18.09 -2.06
C ASP A 98 8.46 -17.02 -1.92
N TRP A 99 7.68 -16.86 -2.98
CA TRP A 99 6.55 -15.92 -3.04
C TRP A 99 5.42 -16.24 -2.05
N ALA A 100 5.35 -17.46 -1.51
CA ALA A 100 4.33 -17.84 -0.54
C ALA A 100 4.52 -17.14 0.81
N LYS A 101 5.75 -16.67 1.10
CA LYS A 101 6.03 -15.85 2.29
C LYS A 101 5.42 -14.46 2.20
N GLY A 102 5.08 -14.00 0.99
CA GLY A 102 4.36 -12.75 0.77
C GLY A 102 5.27 -11.56 0.45
N VAL A 103 4.72 -10.36 0.61
CA VAL A 103 5.37 -9.09 0.25
C VAL A 103 5.30 -8.10 1.39
N THR A 104 6.38 -7.35 1.58
CA THR A 104 6.39 -6.17 2.44
C THR A 104 6.05 -4.93 1.62
N PHE A 105 5.53 -3.89 2.28
CA PHE A 105 5.25 -2.62 1.64
C PHE A 105 5.53 -1.41 2.54
N THR A 106 5.86 -0.29 1.88
CA THR A 106 5.95 1.03 2.48
C THR A 106 4.91 1.93 1.82
N ALA A 107 4.17 2.68 2.63
CA ALA A 107 3.20 3.66 2.17
C ALA A 107 3.67 5.07 2.53
N LEU A 108 3.85 5.91 1.52
CA LEU A 108 4.21 7.32 1.69
C LEU A 108 3.02 8.20 1.28
N ASP A 109 2.54 9.04 2.20
CA ASP A 109 1.55 10.07 1.89
C ASP A 109 2.16 11.17 1.02
N ILE A 110 1.66 11.30 -0.20
CA ILE A 110 2.07 12.31 -1.18
C ILE A 110 0.95 13.32 -1.47
N THR A 111 -0.11 13.34 -0.65
CA THR A 111 -1.29 14.20 -0.84
C THR A 111 -0.90 15.68 -0.88
N VAL A 112 -0.12 16.15 0.09
CA VAL A 112 0.34 17.56 0.16
C VAL A 112 1.21 17.91 -1.05
N ARG A 113 2.09 16.99 -1.46
CA ARG A 113 2.96 17.17 -2.64
C ARG A 113 2.11 17.38 -3.89
N LYS A 114 1.13 16.50 -4.15
CA LYS A 114 0.26 16.58 -5.33
C LYS A 114 -0.65 17.80 -5.31
N GLN A 115 -1.18 18.20 -4.15
CA GLN A 115 -1.95 19.44 -4.02
C GLN A 115 -1.10 20.68 -4.35
N THR A 116 0.16 20.70 -3.92
CA THR A 116 1.08 21.80 -4.20
C THR A 116 1.45 21.85 -5.68
N GLU A 117 1.78 20.71 -6.30
CA GLU A 117 2.06 20.62 -7.73
C GLU A 117 0.85 21.04 -8.58
N ALA A 118 -0.36 20.61 -8.22
CA ALA A 118 -1.59 20.99 -8.92
C ALA A 118 -1.85 22.51 -8.83
N ALA A 119 -1.63 23.12 -7.66
CA ALA A 119 -1.79 24.56 -7.48
C ALA A 119 -0.77 25.36 -8.30
N LEU A 120 0.46 24.87 -8.44
CA LEU A 120 1.49 25.50 -9.27
C LEU A 120 1.18 25.37 -10.76
N ARG A 121 0.73 24.20 -11.22
CA ARG A 121 0.29 23.99 -12.62
C ARG A 121 -0.88 24.89 -12.98
N ALA A 122 -1.91 24.96 -12.13
CA ALA A 122 -3.06 25.81 -12.36
C ALA A 122 -2.71 27.30 -12.49
N ARG A 123 -1.63 27.77 -11.84
CA ARG A 123 -1.13 29.14 -11.98
C ARG A 123 -0.29 29.37 -13.24
N THR A 124 0.41 28.36 -13.71
CA THR A 124 1.26 28.46 -14.92
C THR A 124 0.44 28.33 -16.20
N ASP A 125 -0.66 27.58 -16.18
CA ASP A 125 -1.59 27.47 -17.32
C ASP A 125 -2.52 28.70 -17.47
N GLN A 126 -2.52 29.63 -16.51
CA GLN A 126 -3.30 30.87 -16.53
C GLN A 126 -2.52 32.10 -17.03
N LEU A 127 -1.26 31.92 -17.43
CA LEU A 127 -0.37 32.94 -17.99
C LEU A 127 -0.13 32.70 -19.49
#